data_AF-A0A7Z0TM11-F1
#
_entry.id   AF-A0A7Z0TM11-F1
#
_cell.length_a   1.000
_cell.length_b   1.000
_cell.length_c   1.000
_cell.angle_alpha   90.00
_cell.angle_beta   90.00
_cell.angle_gamma   90.00
#
_symmetry.space_group_name_H-M   'P 1'
#
loop_
_entity.id
_entity.type
_entity.pdbx_description
1 polymer ?
#
loop_
_entity_poly.entity_id
_entity_poly.type
_entity_poly.pdbx_seq_one_letter_code
_entity_poly.pdbx_strand_id
1 'polypeptide(L)'
;MGGAGSGDGPGGSGPVDSVDLLVELRDNLNETDDRTALTVRTTSRRTDDLYLRIVSLDEFDGKTWEASPRRTVDLPDRFPSPPGLGLQVDRREVTSRISAADWYRQRHLPMPYPATWADAVGDWRLDPVGMTVIGGRDDTTANRSWQVASLEVLPTREQLAAAPAPGPELRNLTELPASLPEEVGERAREVTKGSDNAYEQAVALQEWFSRTGNFSYDTQVEVGEDSRAISRFLRDRRGFCIHFSFAMASMARSLGIPARVAIGFAPGSEQGDGSVEVTLRDAHAWPELYFEGVGWTRFEPTPTRGTQPEYTRPETAPGASARPSEPAVEDTASAEPSARPSASVSCTAE
;
A
#
# COMPACT_ATOMS: atom_id res chain seq x y z
N MET A 1 -46.34 -25.88 -25.90
CA MET A 1 -45.05 -25.87 -25.18
C MET A 1 -44.12 -24.94 -25.93
N GLY A 2 -43.68 -23.86 -25.29
CA GLY A 2 -42.83 -22.85 -25.89
C GLY A 2 -42.64 -21.73 -24.90
N GLY A 3 -41.57 -21.81 -24.12
CA GLY A 3 -41.13 -20.74 -23.22
C GLY A 3 -39.68 -20.43 -23.55
N ALA A 4 -39.48 -19.36 -24.31
CA ALA A 4 -38.18 -18.76 -24.51
C ALA A 4 -37.81 -18.02 -23.21
N GLY A 5 -36.71 -18.44 -22.57
CA GLY A 5 -36.09 -17.72 -21.47
C GLY A 5 -35.02 -16.79 -22.01
N SER A 6 -35.32 -15.49 -22.06
CA SER A 6 -34.34 -14.44 -22.29
C SER A 6 -33.45 -14.32 -21.05
N GLY A 7 -32.17 -14.65 -21.19
CA GLY A 7 -31.15 -14.39 -20.19
C GLY A 7 -30.41 -13.11 -20.54
N ASP A 8 -30.80 -12.00 -19.93
CA ASP A 8 -30.02 -10.76 -19.91
C ASP A 8 -28.90 -10.90 -18.86
N GLY A 9 -27.66 -11.06 -19.32
CA GLY A 9 -26.48 -10.90 -18.48
C GLY A 9 -25.90 -9.49 -18.70
N PRO A 10 -25.54 -8.74 -17.64
CA PRO A 10 -24.99 -7.40 -17.82
C PRO A 10 -23.54 -7.50 -18.28
N GLY A 11 -23.33 -7.37 -19.58
CA GLY A 11 -22.03 -7.09 -20.16
C GLY A 11 -21.65 -5.63 -19.94
N GLY A 12 -21.13 -5.29 -18.77
CA GLY A 12 -20.65 -3.95 -18.44
C GLY A 12 -19.20 -3.73 -18.87
N SER A 13 -19.00 -3.03 -19.98
CA SER A 13 -17.78 -2.23 -20.18
C SER A 13 -17.95 -0.92 -19.41
N GLY A 14 -17.70 -0.97 -18.10
CA GLY A 14 -17.72 0.18 -17.19
C GLY A 14 -16.36 0.39 -16.52
N PRO A 15 -16.15 1.55 -15.87
CA PRO A 15 -15.02 1.74 -14.95
C PRO A 15 -15.00 0.61 -13.92
N VAL A 16 -13.81 0.31 -13.39
CA VAL A 16 -13.70 -0.66 -12.29
C VAL A 16 -14.54 -0.13 -11.15
N ASP A 17 -15.53 -0.90 -10.70
CA ASP A 17 -16.28 -0.55 -9.51
C ASP A 17 -15.30 -0.61 -8.34
N SER A 18 -14.95 0.56 -7.81
CA SER A 18 -13.98 0.64 -6.72
C SER A 18 -14.50 -0.09 -5.49
N VAL A 19 -15.83 -0.16 -5.31
CA VAL A 19 -16.47 -0.92 -4.23
C VAL A 19 -16.09 -2.40 -4.34
N ASP A 20 -16.17 -2.97 -5.54
CA ASP A 20 -15.79 -4.37 -5.77
C ASP A 20 -14.31 -4.62 -5.41
N LEU A 21 -13.41 -3.70 -5.79
CA LEU A 21 -11.99 -3.82 -5.44
C LEU A 21 -11.72 -3.74 -3.93
N LEU A 22 -12.44 -2.88 -3.21
CA LEU A 22 -12.27 -2.73 -1.76
C LEU A 22 -12.85 -3.92 -1.00
N VAL A 23 -13.99 -4.45 -1.46
CA VAL A 23 -14.58 -5.69 -0.95
C VAL A 23 -13.64 -6.87 -1.21
N GLU A 24 -13.18 -7.05 -2.45
CA GLU A 24 -12.20 -8.08 -2.81
C GLU A 24 -10.93 -7.96 -1.95
N LEU A 25 -10.41 -6.74 -1.73
CA LEU A 25 -9.23 -6.54 -0.89
C LEU A 25 -9.47 -7.03 0.54
N ARG A 26 -10.59 -6.65 1.15
CA ARG A 26 -10.91 -7.05 2.53
C ARG A 26 -11.12 -8.57 2.62
N ASP A 27 -11.82 -9.15 1.66
CA ASP A 27 -12.12 -10.57 1.65
C ASP A 27 -10.83 -11.38 1.46
N ASN A 28 -9.94 -10.95 0.56
CA ASN A 28 -8.60 -11.51 0.37
C ASN A 28 -7.76 -11.49 1.67
N LEU A 29 -7.82 -10.39 2.43
CA LEU A 29 -7.11 -10.26 3.70
C LEU A 29 -7.65 -11.15 4.81
N ASN A 30 -8.93 -11.54 4.72
CA ASN A 30 -9.60 -12.41 5.69
C ASN A 30 -9.71 -13.87 5.23
N GLU A 31 -9.10 -14.21 4.08
CA GLU A 31 -9.12 -15.55 3.54
C GLU A 31 -8.37 -16.54 4.46
N THR A 32 -9.02 -17.66 4.72
CA THR A 32 -8.52 -18.71 5.60
C THR A 32 -7.48 -19.58 4.89
N ASP A 33 -7.61 -19.75 3.57
CA ASP A 33 -6.68 -20.49 2.72
C ASP A 33 -5.73 -19.53 1.98
N ASP A 34 -4.54 -19.33 2.55
CA ASP A 34 -3.52 -18.42 2.04
C ASP A 34 -2.81 -19.04 0.82
N ARG A 35 -3.36 -18.79 -0.36
CA ARG A 35 -2.85 -19.34 -1.63
C ARG A 35 -2.04 -18.30 -2.40
N THR A 36 -0.94 -18.76 -2.99
CA THR A 36 -0.11 -17.96 -3.90
C THR A 36 -0.91 -17.56 -5.14
N ALA A 37 -1.10 -16.25 -5.32
CA ALA A 37 -1.78 -15.67 -6.47
C ALA A 37 -0.81 -15.38 -7.61
N LEU A 38 0.38 -14.87 -7.26
CA LEU A 38 1.42 -14.50 -8.21
C LEU A 38 2.78 -15.06 -7.78
N THR A 39 3.58 -15.46 -8.76
CA THR A 39 5.00 -15.75 -8.58
C THR A 39 5.79 -14.75 -9.42
N VAL A 40 6.74 -14.04 -8.79
CA VAL A 40 7.56 -13.02 -9.44
C VAL A 40 9.02 -13.44 -9.45
N ARG A 41 9.70 -13.26 -10.58
CA ARG A 41 11.17 -13.28 -10.66
C ARG A 41 11.63 -11.93 -11.18
N THR A 42 12.47 -11.25 -10.42
CA THR A 42 12.92 -9.89 -10.75
C THR A 42 14.44 -9.78 -10.76
N THR A 43 14.95 -8.82 -11.54
CA THR A 43 16.36 -8.43 -11.49
C THR A 43 16.66 -7.41 -10.39
N SER A 44 15.64 -6.86 -9.71
CA SER A 44 15.85 -5.98 -8.56
C SER A 44 16.43 -6.75 -7.38
N ARG A 45 17.25 -6.06 -6.58
CA ARG A 45 17.78 -6.57 -5.31
C ARG A 45 16.96 -6.11 -4.10
N ARG A 46 15.94 -5.27 -4.32
CA ARG A 46 15.06 -4.68 -3.29
C ARG A 46 13.68 -5.31 -3.37
N THR A 47 13.64 -6.63 -3.23
CA THR A 47 12.40 -7.42 -3.23
C THR A 47 11.49 -7.08 -2.04
N ASP A 48 12.06 -6.60 -0.93
CA ASP A 48 11.36 -6.04 0.22
C ASP A 48 10.63 -4.72 -0.07
N ASP A 49 10.83 -4.15 -1.26
CA ASP A 49 10.19 -2.92 -1.76
C ASP A 49 9.39 -3.19 -3.06
N LEU A 50 9.22 -4.47 -3.44
CA LEU A 50 8.53 -4.90 -4.66
C LEU A 50 7.01 -4.89 -4.50
N TYR A 51 6.43 -3.69 -4.53
CA TYR A 51 4.98 -3.53 -4.61
C TYR A 51 4.48 -3.78 -6.03
N LEU A 52 3.38 -4.53 -6.16
CA LEU A 52 2.71 -4.77 -7.44
C LEU A 52 1.40 -3.99 -7.47
N ARG A 53 1.37 -2.91 -8.24
CA ARG A 53 0.17 -2.08 -8.40
C ARG A 53 -0.74 -2.65 -9.46
N ILE A 54 -2.04 -2.69 -9.16
CA ILE A 54 -3.12 -3.09 -10.07
C ILE A 54 -3.80 -1.84 -10.63
N VAL A 55 -4.18 -0.92 -9.73
CA VAL A 55 -4.89 0.31 -10.09
C VAL A 55 -4.50 1.46 -9.18
N SER A 56 -4.78 2.69 -9.62
CA SER A 56 -4.74 3.87 -8.77
C SER A 56 -6.09 4.60 -8.81
N LEU A 57 -6.57 4.94 -7.62
CA LEU A 57 -7.80 5.68 -7.34
C LEU A 57 -7.44 7.14 -7.05
N ASP A 58 -7.99 8.05 -7.83
CA ASP A 58 -7.63 9.46 -7.80
C ASP A 58 -8.81 10.44 -7.85
N GLU A 59 -10.03 9.94 -8.02
CA GLU A 59 -11.26 10.70 -7.74
C GLU A 59 -11.74 10.41 -6.33
N PHE A 60 -12.17 11.44 -5.61
CA PHE A 60 -12.71 11.32 -4.25
C PHE A 60 -13.93 12.23 -4.08
N ASP A 61 -15.10 11.63 -3.86
CA ASP A 61 -16.38 12.34 -3.73
C ASP A 61 -16.77 12.65 -2.26
N GLY A 62 -15.88 12.29 -1.34
CA GLY A 62 -16.03 12.44 0.11
C GLY A 62 -16.39 11.13 0.78
N LYS A 63 -16.84 10.13 0.02
CA LYS A 63 -17.28 8.82 0.47
C LYS A 63 -16.43 7.71 -0.13
N THR A 64 -16.28 7.71 -1.44
CA THR A 64 -15.57 6.67 -2.20
C THR A 64 -14.34 7.25 -2.91
N TRP A 65 -13.31 6.43 -3.01
CA TRP A 65 -12.17 6.67 -3.89
C TRP A 65 -12.36 5.84 -5.16
N GLU A 66 -12.21 6.46 -6.31
CA GLU A 66 -12.45 5.83 -7.61
C GLU A 66 -11.32 6.12 -8.59
N ALA A 67 -11.11 5.20 -9.53
CA ALA A 67 -10.20 5.44 -10.65
C ALA A 67 -10.90 6.37 -11.64
N SER A 68 -10.28 7.50 -11.99
CA SER A 68 -10.82 8.38 -13.03
C SER A 68 -11.11 7.59 -14.32
N PRO A 69 -12.23 7.85 -15.02
CA PRO A 69 -12.48 7.25 -16.33
C PRO A 69 -11.44 7.77 -17.33
N ARG A 70 -10.55 6.89 -17.78
CA ARG A 70 -9.43 7.25 -18.67
C ARG A 70 -9.51 6.53 -20.00
N ARG A 71 -9.04 7.22 -21.04
CA ARG A 71 -8.89 6.63 -22.38
C ARG A 71 -7.69 5.70 -22.38
N THR A 72 -7.91 4.45 -22.76
CA THR A 72 -6.83 3.48 -22.98
C THR A 72 -6.35 3.50 -24.43
N VAL A 73 -5.08 3.19 -24.61
CA VAL A 73 -4.42 3.02 -25.92
C VAL A 73 -3.94 1.58 -26.07
N ASP A 74 -3.67 1.15 -27.30
CA ASP A 74 -3.04 -0.15 -27.53
C ASP A 74 -1.68 -0.19 -26.83
N LEU A 75 -1.27 -1.35 -26.32
CA LEU A 75 -0.03 -1.51 -25.57
C LEU A 75 1.18 -1.11 -26.45
N PRO A 76 1.89 -0.02 -26.15
CA PRO A 76 2.99 0.44 -26.99
C PRO A 76 4.30 -0.29 -26.66
N ASP A 77 5.26 -0.27 -27.59
CA ASP A 77 6.60 -0.84 -27.41
C ASP A 77 7.39 -0.17 -26.25
N ARG A 78 7.04 1.05 -25.89
CA ARG A 78 7.51 1.76 -24.69
C ARG A 78 6.39 2.63 -24.16
N PHE A 79 6.23 2.62 -22.84
CA PHE A 79 5.26 3.45 -22.14
C PHE A 79 5.75 4.91 -22.12
N PRO A 80 4.84 5.90 -21.96
CA PRO A 80 5.25 7.28 -21.78
C PRO A 80 6.10 7.44 -20.52
N SER A 81 6.91 8.50 -20.50
CA SER A 81 7.67 8.87 -19.31
C SER A 81 6.74 9.05 -18.10
N PRO A 82 7.11 8.57 -16.91
CA PRO A 82 6.29 8.74 -15.72
C PRO A 82 6.03 10.22 -15.43
N PRO A 83 4.78 10.63 -15.16
CA PRO A 83 4.44 12.02 -14.89
C PRO A 83 5.30 12.59 -13.74
N GLY A 84 5.90 13.75 -13.96
CA GLY A 84 6.69 14.50 -12.97
C GLY A 84 8.10 14.01 -12.73
N LEU A 85 8.53 12.87 -13.30
CA LEU A 85 9.85 12.30 -13.04
C LEU A 85 10.94 13.02 -13.84
N GLY A 86 11.63 13.97 -13.20
CA GLY A 86 12.72 14.76 -13.80
C GLY A 86 14.03 13.99 -13.94
N LEU A 87 14.90 14.39 -14.88
CA LEU A 87 16.14 13.67 -15.24
C LEU A 87 17.19 13.59 -14.11
N GLN A 88 17.10 14.47 -13.11
CA GLN A 88 18.06 14.55 -11.99
C GLN A 88 17.82 13.49 -10.92
N VAL A 89 16.68 12.77 -10.98
CA VAL A 89 16.38 11.69 -10.04
C VAL A 89 17.03 10.41 -10.53
N ASP A 90 17.86 9.82 -9.66
CA ASP A 90 18.50 8.54 -9.90
C ASP A 90 17.44 7.46 -10.10
N ARG A 91 17.66 6.61 -11.11
CA ARG A 91 16.75 5.51 -11.43
C ARG A 91 17.51 4.33 -12.00
N ARG A 92 16.96 3.14 -11.80
CA ARG A 92 17.47 1.90 -12.41
C ARG A 92 16.33 1.16 -13.08
N GLU A 93 16.56 0.68 -14.30
CA GLU A 93 15.58 -0.19 -14.95
C GLU A 93 15.71 -1.60 -14.37
N VAL A 94 14.59 -2.18 -13.99
CA VAL A 94 14.47 -3.55 -13.47
C VAL A 94 13.44 -4.31 -14.28
N THR A 95 13.72 -5.58 -14.56
CA THR A 95 12.83 -6.46 -15.30
C THR A 95 12.26 -7.52 -14.37
N SER A 96 10.95 -7.70 -14.43
CA SER A 96 10.22 -8.70 -13.67
C SER A 96 9.42 -9.61 -14.61
N ARG A 97 9.51 -10.92 -14.39
CA ARG A 97 8.58 -11.90 -14.95
C ARG A 97 7.56 -12.26 -13.87
N ILE A 98 6.29 -12.09 -14.18
CA ILE A 98 5.18 -12.34 -13.26
C ILE A 98 4.32 -13.46 -13.85
N SER A 99 4.00 -14.46 -13.05
CA SER A 99 3.13 -15.58 -13.40
C SER A 99 1.96 -15.62 -12.43
N ALA A 100 0.74 -15.67 -12.95
CA ALA A 100 -0.48 -15.74 -12.15
C ALA A 100 -1.03 -17.15 -12.09
N ALA A 101 -1.60 -17.52 -10.94
CA ALA A 101 -2.32 -18.77 -10.78
C ALA A 101 -3.53 -18.87 -11.72
N ASP A 102 -4.00 -20.09 -11.96
CA ASP A 102 -5.16 -20.39 -12.83
C ASP A 102 -6.48 -19.85 -12.29
N TRP A 103 -6.59 -19.72 -10.96
CA TRP A 103 -7.75 -19.19 -10.27
C TRP A 103 -7.71 -17.66 -10.12
N TYR A 104 -6.54 -17.02 -10.26
CA TYR A 104 -6.40 -15.57 -10.08
C TYR A 104 -6.82 -14.82 -11.35
N ARG A 105 -8.08 -14.38 -11.38
CA ARG A 105 -8.71 -13.71 -12.55
C ARG A 105 -8.88 -12.23 -12.29
N GLN A 106 -7.96 -11.42 -12.79
CA GLN A 106 -8.03 -9.97 -12.77
C GLN A 106 -7.96 -9.40 -14.18
N ARG A 107 -8.68 -8.30 -14.42
CA ARG A 107 -8.64 -7.58 -15.71
C ARG A 107 -7.47 -6.61 -15.81
N HIS A 108 -6.80 -6.32 -14.71
CA HIS A 108 -5.64 -5.44 -14.66
C HIS A 108 -4.40 -6.31 -14.42
N LEU A 109 -3.28 -5.97 -15.06
CA LEU A 109 -2.01 -6.62 -14.75
C LEU A 109 -1.40 -6.01 -13.47
N PRO A 110 -1.14 -6.81 -12.42
CA PRO A 110 -0.27 -6.39 -11.33
C PRO A 110 1.14 -6.11 -11.86
N MET A 111 1.67 -4.91 -11.60
CA MET A 111 3.00 -4.50 -12.09
C MET A 111 3.71 -3.58 -11.09
N PRO A 112 5.05 -3.62 -11.00
CA PRO A 112 5.80 -2.56 -10.32
C PRO A 112 5.56 -1.21 -10.99
N TYR A 113 5.57 -0.13 -10.19
CA TYR A 113 5.38 1.23 -10.68
C TYR A 113 6.63 2.09 -10.49
N PRO A 114 7.01 2.94 -11.47
CA PRO A 114 6.39 3.05 -12.79
C PRO A 114 6.94 2.03 -13.80
N ALA A 115 6.04 1.35 -14.51
CA ALA A 115 6.38 0.47 -15.63
C ALA A 115 6.78 1.30 -16.86
N THR A 116 7.81 0.88 -17.59
CA THR A 116 8.27 1.49 -18.85
C THR A 116 7.93 0.64 -20.07
N TRP A 117 7.56 -0.62 -19.84
CA TRP A 117 7.20 -1.58 -20.88
C TRP A 117 6.53 -2.79 -20.24
N ALA A 118 5.64 -3.44 -21.00
CA ALA A 118 5.12 -4.75 -20.66
C ALA A 118 4.94 -5.60 -21.92
N ASP A 119 5.10 -6.91 -21.78
CA ASP A 119 4.80 -7.91 -22.80
C ASP A 119 3.92 -9.00 -22.19
N ALA A 120 2.68 -9.05 -22.68
CA ALA A 120 1.64 -9.95 -22.24
C ALA A 120 0.83 -10.43 -23.45
N VAL A 121 0.59 -11.74 -23.53
CA VAL A 121 -0.27 -12.31 -24.58
C VAL A 121 -1.73 -11.93 -24.31
N GLY A 122 -2.41 -11.40 -25.32
CA GLY A 122 -3.82 -10.99 -25.26
C GLY A 122 -4.05 -9.57 -25.80
N ASP A 123 -5.30 -9.12 -25.78
CA ASP A 123 -5.67 -7.73 -26.02
C ASP A 123 -5.47 -6.93 -24.73
N TRP A 124 -4.27 -6.39 -24.56
CA TRP A 124 -3.91 -5.54 -23.43
C TRP A 124 -3.80 -4.08 -23.88
N ARG A 125 -4.31 -3.17 -23.04
CA ARG A 125 -4.36 -1.75 -23.32
C ARG A 125 -3.72 -0.98 -22.17
N LEU A 126 -3.02 0.09 -22.49
CA LEU A 126 -2.39 0.97 -21.52
C LEU A 126 -3.30 2.16 -21.21
N ASP A 127 -3.51 2.46 -19.93
CA ASP A 127 -3.85 3.81 -19.49
C ASP A 127 -2.55 4.61 -19.31
N PRO A 128 -2.27 5.60 -20.19
CA PRO A 128 -0.99 6.30 -20.17
C PRO A 128 -0.83 7.27 -19.00
N VAL A 129 -1.92 7.65 -18.31
CA VAL A 129 -1.86 8.58 -17.18
C VAL A 129 -1.79 7.84 -15.85
N GLY A 130 -2.66 6.85 -15.66
CA GLY A 130 -2.60 5.97 -14.51
C GLY A 130 -1.41 5.02 -14.56
N MET A 131 -0.82 4.76 -15.75
CA MET A 131 0.23 3.76 -15.98
C MET A 131 -0.19 2.36 -15.50
N THR A 132 -1.39 1.95 -15.89
CA THR A 132 -1.97 0.64 -15.60
C THR A 132 -2.26 -0.07 -16.93
N VAL A 133 -2.13 -1.40 -16.94
CA VAL A 133 -2.41 -2.22 -18.12
C VAL A 133 -3.66 -3.04 -17.87
N ILE A 134 -4.62 -2.91 -18.77
CA ILE A 134 -5.99 -3.39 -18.64
C ILE A 134 -6.31 -4.28 -19.83
N GLY A 135 -6.83 -5.47 -19.56
CA GLY A 135 -7.25 -6.44 -20.57
C GLY A 135 -8.54 -6.02 -21.26
N GLY A 136 -8.70 -6.50 -22.49
CA GLY A 136 -9.96 -6.49 -23.23
C GLY A 136 -11.09 -7.20 -22.49
N ARG A 137 -12.21 -7.45 -23.17
CA ARG A 137 -13.40 -8.02 -22.51
C ARG A 137 -13.14 -9.40 -21.90
N ASP A 138 -12.33 -10.21 -22.58
CA ASP A 138 -12.12 -11.63 -22.25
C ASP A 138 -10.71 -11.91 -21.71
N ASP A 139 -9.80 -10.94 -21.74
CA ASP A 139 -8.43 -11.10 -21.26
C ASP A 139 -8.34 -10.83 -19.75
N THR A 140 -7.87 -11.85 -19.03
CA THR A 140 -7.64 -11.82 -17.58
C THR A 140 -6.27 -12.42 -17.26
N THR A 141 -5.78 -12.20 -16.04
CA THR A 141 -4.49 -12.72 -15.56
C THR A 141 -4.43 -14.24 -15.41
N ALA A 142 -5.56 -14.95 -15.37
CA ALA A 142 -5.58 -16.37 -15.00
C ALA A 142 -4.74 -17.25 -15.92
N ASN A 143 -3.85 -18.05 -15.32
CA ASN A 143 -2.92 -18.95 -16.00
C ASN A 143 -2.06 -18.22 -17.05
N ARG A 144 -1.72 -16.94 -16.80
CA ARG A 144 -0.87 -16.13 -17.68
C ARG A 144 0.44 -15.78 -17.03
N SER A 145 1.41 -15.47 -17.89
CA SER A 145 2.66 -14.86 -17.49
C SER A 145 2.95 -13.67 -18.39
N TRP A 146 3.55 -12.64 -17.83
CA TRP A 146 3.95 -11.44 -18.55
C TRP A 146 5.31 -10.96 -18.05
N GLN A 147 5.96 -10.14 -18.87
CA GLN A 147 7.20 -9.47 -18.52
C GLN A 147 6.95 -7.97 -18.41
N VAL A 148 7.62 -7.34 -17.45
CA VAL A 148 7.49 -5.91 -17.19
C VAL A 148 8.90 -5.34 -16.99
N ALA A 149 9.20 -4.24 -17.67
CA ALA A 149 10.31 -3.38 -17.31
C ALA A 149 9.74 -2.20 -16.52
N SER A 150 10.41 -1.82 -15.44
CA SER A 150 9.98 -0.75 -14.54
C SER A 150 11.18 0.01 -14.00
N LEU A 151 10.93 1.20 -13.44
CA LEU A 151 11.97 2.03 -12.85
C LEU A 151 11.96 1.90 -11.33
N GLU A 152 13.08 1.49 -10.76
CA GLU A 152 13.39 1.71 -9.35
C GLU A 152 13.85 3.17 -9.22
N VAL A 153 12.92 4.04 -8.79
CA VAL A 153 13.17 5.49 -8.62
C VAL A 153 13.74 5.73 -7.23
N LEU A 154 14.89 6.41 -7.17
CA LEU A 154 15.69 6.59 -5.95
C LEU A 154 15.83 8.09 -5.63
N PRO A 155 14.75 8.77 -5.20
CA PRO A 155 14.83 10.18 -4.85
C PRO A 155 15.57 10.39 -3.53
N THR A 156 16.30 11.50 -3.43
CA THR A 156 16.83 11.94 -2.14
C THR A 156 15.79 12.76 -1.38
N ARG A 157 15.99 12.90 -0.07
CA ARG A 157 15.12 13.73 0.79
C ARG A 157 15.19 15.19 0.38
N GLU A 158 16.37 15.67 -0.02
CA GLU A 158 16.59 17.03 -0.46
C GLU A 158 15.82 17.32 -1.76
N GLN A 159 15.77 16.34 -2.68
CA GLN A 159 14.97 16.48 -3.90
C GLN A 159 13.47 16.60 -3.59
N LEU A 160 12.97 15.81 -2.63
CA LEU A 160 11.58 15.86 -2.19
C LEU A 160 11.26 17.14 -1.42
N ALA A 161 12.15 17.58 -0.53
CA ALA A 161 12.00 18.81 0.26
C ALA A 161 12.07 20.08 -0.60
N ALA A 162 12.89 20.06 -1.65
CA ALA A 162 13.04 21.17 -2.59
C ALA A 162 12.03 21.15 -3.75
N ALA A 163 11.11 20.18 -3.78
CA ALA A 163 10.10 20.10 -4.82
C ALA A 163 9.24 21.38 -4.84
N PRO A 164 9.10 22.06 -5.99
CA PRO A 164 8.26 23.24 -6.07
C PRO A 164 6.78 22.87 -5.90
N ALA A 165 5.94 23.88 -5.70
CA ALA A 165 4.50 23.69 -5.65
C ALA A 165 3.98 23.02 -6.93
N PRO A 166 2.98 22.12 -6.83
CA PRO A 166 2.44 21.42 -7.98
C PRO A 166 1.82 22.41 -8.98
N GLY A 167 1.91 22.08 -10.27
CA GLY A 167 1.29 22.87 -11.32
C GLY A 167 -0.25 22.77 -11.31
N PRO A 168 -0.94 23.71 -12.00
CA PRO A 168 -2.40 23.77 -12.03
C PRO A 168 -3.06 22.52 -12.64
N GLU A 169 -2.32 21.74 -13.44
CA GLU A 169 -2.77 20.47 -14.02
C GLU A 169 -3.05 19.37 -12.98
N LEU A 170 -2.54 19.51 -11.75
CA LEU A 170 -2.75 18.57 -10.64
C LEU A 170 -3.84 19.01 -9.68
N ARG A 171 -4.58 20.08 -10.01
CA ARG A 171 -5.60 20.67 -9.12
C ARG A 171 -6.65 19.65 -8.68
N ASN A 172 -7.12 18.81 -9.60
CA ASN A 172 -8.08 17.73 -9.30
C ASN A 172 -7.53 16.70 -8.29
N LEU A 173 -6.20 16.61 -8.15
CA LEU A 173 -5.53 15.71 -7.22
C LEU A 173 -5.24 16.35 -5.86
N THR A 174 -5.58 17.62 -5.69
CA THR A 174 -5.61 18.34 -4.41
C THR A 174 -7.02 18.70 -3.94
N GLU A 175 -8.01 18.61 -4.83
CA GLU A 175 -9.39 18.97 -4.53
C GLU A 175 -10.02 17.97 -3.56
N LEU A 176 -10.81 18.53 -2.62
CA LEU A 176 -11.62 17.79 -1.67
C LEU A 176 -13.05 18.33 -1.71
N PRO A 177 -14.05 17.46 -1.60
CA PRO A 177 -15.45 17.86 -1.62
C PRO A 177 -15.86 18.48 -0.28
N ALA A 178 -16.81 19.42 -0.32
CA ALA A 178 -17.34 20.07 0.88
C ALA A 178 -18.08 19.10 1.83
N SER A 179 -18.37 17.87 1.38
CA SER A 179 -18.95 16.80 2.18
C SER A 179 -17.97 16.20 3.20
N LEU A 180 -16.66 16.32 2.96
CA LEU A 180 -15.63 15.83 3.88
C LEU A 180 -15.60 16.71 5.14
N PRO A 181 -15.71 16.12 6.34
CA PRO A 181 -15.63 16.87 7.60
C PRO A 181 -14.35 17.71 7.72
N GLU A 182 -14.50 18.97 8.13
CA GLU A 182 -13.40 19.93 8.28
C GLU A 182 -12.30 19.42 9.24
N GLU A 183 -12.69 18.63 10.25
CA GLU A 183 -11.79 18.04 11.24
C GLU A 183 -10.67 17.18 10.61
N VAL A 184 -10.86 16.63 9.42
CA VAL A 184 -9.82 15.88 8.69
C VAL A 184 -8.67 16.82 8.32
N GLY A 185 -8.99 18.01 7.79
CA GLY A 185 -8.00 19.02 7.44
C GLY A 185 -7.40 19.72 8.66
N GLU A 186 -8.19 19.95 9.71
CA GLU A 186 -7.68 20.47 10.98
C GLU A 186 -6.66 19.52 11.61
N ARG A 187 -6.97 18.22 11.66
CA ARG A 187 -6.02 17.21 12.15
C ARG A 187 -4.77 17.13 11.29
N ALA A 188 -4.88 17.28 9.97
CA ALA A 188 -3.72 17.31 9.09
C ALA A 188 -2.77 18.46 9.44
N ARG A 189 -3.30 19.67 9.66
CA ARG A 189 -2.50 20.83 10.08
C ARG A 189 -1.92 20.69 11.49
N GLU A 190 -2.65 20.04 12.40
CA GLU A 190 -2.18 19.75 13.75
C GLU A 190 -0.98 18.79 13.74
N VAL A 191 -1.11 17.67 13.02
CA VAL A 191 -0.07 16.63 12.92
C VAL A 191 1.20 17.16 12.23
N THR A 192 1.03 18.03 11.24
CA THR A 192 2.14 18.56 10.44
C THR A 192 2.68 19.90 10.94
N LYS A 193 2.29 20.30 12.15
CA LYS A 193 2.75 21.55 12.75
C LYS A 193 4.26 21.52 12.95
N GLY A 194 4.95 22.46 12.32
CA GLY A 194 6.41 22.59 12.40
C GLY A 194 7.17 21.93 11.24
N SER A 195 6.48 21.33 10.27
CA SER A 195 7.07 20.94 8.99
C SER A 195 7.33 22.17 8.11
N ASP A 196 8.50 22.22 7.47
CA ASP A 196 8.93 23.36 6.65
C ASP A 196 8.47 23.26 5.18
N ASN A 197 8.16 22.04 4.72
CA ASN A 197 7.82 21.76 3.33
C ASN A 197 6.82 20.59 3.21
N ALA A 198 6.26 20.41 2.01
CA ALA A 198 5.27 19.37 1.70
C ALA A 198 5.78 17.94 1.98
N TYR A 199 7.06 17.69 1.76
CA TYR A 199 7.66 16.38 2.01
C TYR A 199 7.71 16.07 3.50
N GLU A 200 8.13 17.02 4.33
CA GLU A 200 8.10 16.87 5.79
C GLU A 200 6.68 16.72 6.33
N GLN A 201 5.70 17.42 5.75
CA GLN A 201 4.28 17.23 6.08
C GLN A 201 3.85 15.79 5.78
N ALA A 202 4.20 15.25 4.61
CA ALA A 202 3.90 13.88 4.22
C ALA A 202 4.55 12.84 5.15
N VAL A 203 5.82 13.03 5.52
CA VAL A 203 6.53 12.17 6.47
C VAL A 203 5.90 12.24 7.86
N ALA A 204 5.52 13.43 8.34
CA ALA A 204 4.84 13.61 9.62
C ALA A 204 3.48 12.90 9.66
N LEU A 205 2.69 12.97 8.57
CA LEU A 205 1.44 12.22 8.45
C LEU A 205 1.69 10.69 8.51
N GLN A 206 2.68 10.20 7.76
CA GLN A 206 3.04 8.77 7.77
C GLN A 206 3.44 8.30 9.17
N GLU A 207 4.31 9.06 9.85
CA GLU A 207 4.79 8.75 11.20
C GLU A 207 3.66 8.78 12.24
N TRP A 208 2.71 9.71 12.07
CA TRP A 208 1.53 9.78 12.91
C TRP A 208 0.66 8.54 12.80
N PHE A 209 0.35 8.09 11.58
CA PHE A 209 -0.41 6.85 11.41
C PHE A 209 0.36 5.61 11.88
N SER A 210 1.63 5.50 11.50
CA SER A 210 2.40 4.26 11.65
C SER A 210 3.01 4.07 13.05
N ARG A 211 3.24 5.15 13.82
CA ARG A 211 3.96 5.06 15.09
C ARG A 211 3.35 5.86 16.24
N THR A 212 3.05 7.15 16.06
CA THR A 212 2.79 8.05 17.20
C THR A 212 1.30 8.29 17.49
N GLY A 213 0.42 8.06 16.52
CA GLY A 213 -1.03 8.30 16.62
C GLY A 213 -1.80 7.22 17.38
N ASN A 214 -1.13 6.14 17.81
CA ASN A 214 -1.72 5.01 18.51
C ASN A 214 -2.86 4.34 17.73
N PHE A 215 -2.62 4.13 16.42
CA PHE A 215 -3.51 3.36 15.55
C PHE A 215 -3.20 1.86 15.64
N SER A 216 -4.23 1.03 15.48
CA SER A 216 -4.07 -0.42 15.38
C SER A 216 -4.65 -0.97 14.09
N TYR A 217 -3.98 -2.03 13.60
CA TYR A 217 -4.40 -2.76 12.42
C TYR A 217 -5.52 -3.75 12.76
N ASP A 218 -6.62 -3.70 12.02
CA ASP A 218 -7.80 -4.53 12.23
C ASP A 218 -8.58 -4.71 10.92
N THR A 219 -8.65 -5.94 10.40
CA THR A 219 -9.38 -6.28 9.15
C THR A 219 -10.85 -6.59 9.36
N GLN A 220 -11.33 -6.58 10.61
CA GLN A 220 -12.72 -6.86 10.96
C GLN A 220 -13.58 -5.59 10.97
N VAL A 221 -12.98 -4.41 10.81
CA VAL A 221 -13.75 -3.17 10.69
C VAL A 221 -14.35 -3.03 9.29
N GLU A 222 -15.55 -2.48 9.22
CA GLU A 222 -16.20 -2.18 7.95
C GLU A 222 -15.61 -0.92 7.32
N VAL A 223 -15.44 -0.94 6.00
CA VAL A 223 -15.15 0.28 5.23
C VAL A 223 -16.45 1.07 5.13
N GLY A 224 -16.49 2.23 5.77
CA GLY A 224 -17.65 3.12 5.65
C GLY A 224 -17.71 3.79 4.28
N GLU A 225 -18.88 3.84 3.67
CA GLU A 225 -19.14 4.50 2.36
C GLU A 225 -19.88 5.83 2.52
N ASP A 226 -19.72 6.48 3.68
CA ASP A 226 -20.31 7.79 3.95
C ASP A 226 -19.23 8.83 4.25
N SER A 227 -19.61 10.10 4.20
CA SER A 227 -18.63 11.19 4.25
C SER A 227 -17.91 11.32 5.60
N ARG A 228 -18.39 10.62 6.63
CA ARG A 228 -17.76 10.58 7.95
C ARG A 228 -16.86 9.36 8.15
N ALA A 229 -16.71 8.47 7.16
CA ALA A 229 -15.88 7.27 7.30
C ALA A 229 -14.44 7.58 7.74
N ILE A 230 -13.80 8.57 7.10
CA ILE A 230 -12.45 9.01 7.46
C ILE A 230 -12.42 9.60 8.88
N SER A 231 -13.36 10.48 9.21
CA SER A 231 -13.49 11.08 10.54
C SER A 231 -13.65 10.01 11.64
N ARG A 232 -14.53 9.02 11.42
CA ARG A 232 -14.72 7.89 12.34
C ARG A 232 -13.42 7.12 12.52
N PHE A 233 -12.70 6.80 11.44
CA PHE A 233 -11.41 6.14 11.53
C PHE A 233 -10.38 6.94 12.33
N LEU A 234 -10.28 8.26 12.13
CA LEU A 234 -9.35 9.13 12.88
C LEU A 234 -9.68 9.19 14.39
N ARG A 235 -10.94 9.00 14.76
CA ARG A 235 -11.40 8.93 16.16
C ARG A 235 -11.21 7.54 16.76
N ASP A 236 -11.63 6.50 16.05
CA ASP A 236 -11.69 5.13 16.53
C ASP A 236 -10.31 4.46 16.48
N ARG A 237 -9.40 4.96 15.63
CA ARG A 237 -7.99 4.57 15.47
C ARG A 237 -7.76 3.08 15.18
N ARG A 238 -8.78 2.42 14.64
CA ARG A 238 -8.77 1.01 14.24
C ARG A 238 -9.14 0.92 12.78
N GLY A 239 -8.30 0.28 11.98
CA GLY A 239 -8.53 0.12 10.55
C GLY A 239 -7.53 -0.82 9.91
N PHE A 240 -7.67 -1.02 8.62
CA PHE A 240 -6.69 -1.74 7.79
C PHE A 240 -6.24 -0.85 6.62
N CYS A 241 -5.37 -1.35 5.74
CA CYS A 241 -4.61 -0.55 4.76
C CYS A 241 -5.45 0.47 3.95
N ILE A 242 -6.71 0.15 3.61
CA ILE A 242 -7.65 1.10 2.96
C ILE A 242 -7.86 2.34 3.82
N HIS A 243 -8.20 2.17 5.10
CA HIS A 243 -8.50 3.26 6.03
C HIS A 243 -7.29 4.21 6.18
N PHE A 244 -6.11 3.64 6.38
CA PHE A 244 -4.87 4.40 6.50
C PHE A 244 -4.54 5.16 5.22
N SER A 245 -4.66 4.51 4.07
CA SER A 245 -4.36 5.11 2.77
C SER A 245 -5.33 6.23 2.40
N PHE A 246 -6.63 6.01 2.60
CA PHE A 246 -7.68 6.98 2.29
C PHE A 246 -7.57 8.21 3.21
N ALA A 247 -7.31 7.98 4.51
CA ALA A 247 -7.13 9.06 5.47
C ALA A 247 -5.86 9.87 5.17
N MET A 248 -4.71 9.21 4.95
CA MET A 248 -3.47 9.90 4.65
C MET A 248 -3.56 10.68 3.33
N ALA A 249 -4.12 10.10 2.26
CA ALA A 249 -4.31 10.80 0.99
C ALA A 249 -5.24 12.01 1.14
N SER A 250 -6.35 11.88 1.87
CA SER A 250 -7.27 12.99 2.12
C SER A 250 -6.64 14.11 2.95
N MET A 251 -5.88 13.75 3.98
CA MET A 251 -5.13 14.72 4.80
C MET A 251 -4.06 15.42 3.96
N ALA A 252 -3.33 14.70 3.11
CA ALA A 252 -2.35 15.29 2.19
C ALA A 252 -3.01 16.28 1.20
N ARG A 253 -4.14 15.92 0.60
CA ARG A 253 -4.92 16.83 -0.27
C ARG A 253 -5.35 18.10 0.47
N SER A 254 -5.76 17.99 1.73
CA SER A 254 -6.15 19.15 2.55
C SER A 254 -5.01 20.13 2.86
N LEU A 255 -3.77 19.66 2.72
CA LEU A 255 -2.53 20.45 2.85
C LEU A 255 -2.02 20.96 1.48
N GLY A 256 -2.74 20.68 0.39
CA GLY A 256 -2.33 21.08 -0.96
C GLY A 256 -1.31 20.14 -1.61
N ILE A 257 -1.09 18.94 -1.05
CA ILE A 257 -0.19 17.93 -1.63
C ILE A 257 -1.01 17.03 -2.54
N PRO A 258 -0.70 16.92 -3.85
CA PRO A 258 -1.47 16.05 -4.73
C PRO A 258 -1.28 14.60 -4.32
N ALA A 259 -2.39 13.89 -4.12
CA ALA A 259 -2.38 12.54 -3.59
C ALA A 259 -3.39 11.64 -4.30
N ARG A 260 -3.06 10.36 -4.40
CA ARG A 260 -3.95 9.28 -4.89
C ARG A 260 -3.71 8.02 -4.07
N VAL A 261 -4.57 7.03 -4.23
CA VAL A 261 -4.44 5.74 -3.54
C VAL A 261 -4.14 4.67 -4.57
N ALA A 262 -3.15 3.83 -4.32
CA ALA A 262 -2.85 2.67 -5.13
C ALA A 262 -3.38 1.41 -4.44
N ILE A 263 -3.87 0.47 -5.25
CA ILE A 263 -4.33 -0.85 -4.81
C ILE A 263 -3.53 -1.91 -5.56
N GLY A 264 -3.12 -2.95 -4.84
CA GLY A 264 -2.44 -4.10 -5.40
C GLY A 264 -1.90 -5.01 -4.32
N PHE A 265 -0.62 -5.35 -4.39
CA PHE A 265 0.05 -6.19 -3.40
C PHE A 265 1.28 -5.49 -2.81
N ALA A 266 1.42 -5.65 -1.50
CA ALA A 266 2.67 -5.42 -0.80
C ALA A 266 3.73 -6.49 -1.22
N PRO A 267 5.00 -6.30 -0.84
CA PRO A 267 6.05 -7.27 -1.08
C PRO A 267 5.68 -8.64 -0.52
N GLY A 268 5.80 -9.67 -1.37
CA GLY A 268 5.57 -11.06 -0.98
C GLY A 268 6.78 -11.70 -0.29
N SER A 269 6.75 -13.02 -0.19
CA SER A 269 7.81 -13.81 0.47
C SER A 269 8.83 -14.34 -0.53
N GLU A 270 10.12 -14.04 -0.31
CA GLU A 270 11.21 -14.64 -1.07
C GLU A 270 11.31 -16.15 -0.83
N GLN A 271 11.55 -16.89 -1.90
CA GLN A 271 11.72 -18.33 -1.92
C GLN A 271 13.19 -18.70 -2.13
N GLY A 272 13.57 -19.92 -1.73
CA GLY A 272 14.95 -20.41 -1.86
C GLY A 272 15.45 -20.54 -3.32
N ASP A 273 14.56 -20.48 -4.30
CA ASP A 273 14.88 -20.50 -5.73
C ASP A 273 14.98 -19.10 -6.37
N GLY A 274 14.92 -18.05 -5.55
CA GLY A 274 15.00 -16.64 -5.95
C GLY A 274 13.72 -16.07 -6.57
N SER A 275 12.59 -16.78 -6.48
CA SER A 275 11.28 -16.21 -6.77
C SER A 275 10.68 -15.51 -5.54
N VAL A 276 9.71 -14.63 -5.77
CA VAL A 276 8.86 -14.01 -4.74
C VAL A 276 7.44 -14.55 -4.92
N GLU A 277 6.90 -15.18 -3.88
CA GLU A 277 5.50 -15.59 -3.85
C GLU A 277 4.65 -14.48 -3.23
N VAL A 278 3.60 -14.10 -3.94
CA VAL A 278 2.64 -13.08 -3.51
C VAL A 278 1.29 -13.76 -3.34
N THR A 279 0.73 -13.69 -2.14
CA THR A 279 -0.54 -14.32 -1.79
C THR A 279 -1.67 -13.29 -1.66
N LEU A 280 -2.90 -13.76 -1.44
CA LEU A 280 -4.04 -12.86 -1.16
C LEU A 280 -3.87 -12.08 0.13
N ARG A 281 -3.10 -12.60 1.09
CA ARG A 281 -2.76 -11.87 2.32
C ARG A 281 -1.78 -10.74 2.09
N ASP A 282 -1.10 -10.70 0.95
CA ASP A 282 -0.26 -9.57 0.57
C ASP A 282 -1.05 -8.44 -0.10
N ALA A 283 -2.35 -8.64 -0.33
CA ALA A 283 -3.23 -7.60 -0.87
C ALA A 283 -3.14 -6.33 0.01
N HIS A 284 -2.91 -5.19 -0.63
CA HIS A 284 -2.60 -3.95 0.07
C HIS A 284 -3.07 -2.70 -0.68
N ALA A 285 -3.29 -1.65 0.10
CA ALA A 285 -3.54 -0.30 -0.41
C ALA A 285 -2.52 0.65 0.23
N TRP A 286 -2.00 1.60 -0.54
CA TRP A 286 -1.05 2.60 -0.07
C TRP A 286 -1.31 3.97 -0.73
N PRO A 287 -1.03 5.09 -0.05
CA PRO A 287 -1.09 6.40 -0.68
C PRO A 287 0.15 6.65 -1.55
N GLU A 288 -0.06 7.32 -2.68
CA GLU A 288 0.99 7.90 -3.51
C GLU A 288 0.83 9.43 -3.50
N LEU A 289 1.91 10.15 -3.19
CA LEU A 289 1.95 11.62 -3.13
C LEU A 289 2.90 12.14 -4.21
N TYR A 290 2.51 13.23 -4.85
CA TYR A 290 3.25 13.81 -5.97
C TYR A 290 4.19 14.93 -5.52
N PHE A 291 5.43 14.88 -5.98
CA PHE A 291 6.43 15.93 -5.79
C PHE A 291 7.00 16.34 -7.14
N GLU A 292 6.84 17.61 -7.52
CA GLU A 292 7.29 18.11 -8.82
C GLU A 292 8.79 17.89 -9.01
N GLY A 293 9.20 17.34 -10.16
CA GLY A 293 10.58 16.94 -10.44
C GLY A 293 10.94 15.52 -9.98
N VAL A 294 10.17 14.91 -9.06
CA VAL A 294 10.31 13.51 -8.64
C VAL A 294 9.17 12.63 -9.17
N GLY A 295 7.96 13.18 -9.27
CA GLY A 295 6.75 12.48 -9.67
C GLY A 295 6.03 11.83 -8.48
N TRP A 296 5.29 10.76 -8.77
CA TRP A 296 4.55 10.00 -7.77
C TRP A 296 5.46 9.15 -6.90
N THR A 297 5.36 9.33 -5.59
CA THR A 297 6.13 8.62 -4.58
C THR A 297 5.20 7.91 -3.61
N ARG A 298 5.58 6.70 -3.19
CA ARG A 298 4.82 5.88 -2.26
C ARG A 298 5.03 6.36 -0.83
N PHE A 299 4.00 6.29 0.00
CA PHE A 299 4.13 6.35 1.45
C PHE A 299 3.47 5.11 2.05
N GLU A 300 3.86 4.73 3.28
CA GLU A 300 3.29 3.59 3.98
C GLU A 300 2.84 3.96 5.40
N PRO A 301 1.57 4.40 5.54
CA PRO A 301 1.00 4.76 6.85
C PRO A 301 0.52 3.55 7.65
N THR A 302 0.39 2.36 7.06
CA THR A 302 -0.20 1.21 7.74
C THR A 302 0.77 0.65 8.79
N PRO A 303 0.41 0.61 10.09
CA PRO A 303 1.24 -0.03 11.10
C PRO A 303 1.45 -1.51 10.78
N THR A 304 2.66 -2.03 11.01
CA THR A 304 3.00 -3.47 10.93
C THR A 304 2.81 -4.15 9.57
N ARG A 305 2.51 -3.38 8.51
CA ARG A 305 2.25 -3.91 7.16
C ARG A 305 3.03 -3.10 6.12
N GLY A 306 3.46 -3.79 5.06
CA GLY A 306 4.27 -3.18 4.02
C GLY A 306 5.65 -2.70 4.51
N THR A 307 6.34 -1.96 3.65
CA THR A 307 7.70 -1.46 3.91
C THR A 307 7.72 0.05 3.72
N GLN A 308 8.13 0.84 4.72
CA GLN A 308 8.31 2.28 4.51
C GLN A 308 9.48 2.54 3.55
N PRO A 309 9.32 3.39 2.51
CA PRO A 309 10.44 3.75 1.64
C PRO A 309 11.60 4.38 2.40
N GLU A 310 12.81 4.20 1.90
CA GLU A 310 14.03 4.69 2.56
C GLU A 310 14.03 6.21 2.78
N TYR A 311 13.49 6.98 1.82
CA TYR A 311 13.37 8.43 1.92
C TYR A 311 12.41 8.89 3.01
N THR A 312 11.52 8.04 3.57
CA THR A 312 10.58 8.48 4.63
C THR A 312 11.02 8.10 6.04
N ARG A 313 12.01 7.22 6.20
CA ARG A 313 12.49 6.77 7.52
C ARG A 313 13.31 7.90 8.19
N PRO A 314 13.49 7.98 9.51
CA PRO A 314 14.47 8.91 10.07
C PRO A 314 15.89 8.56 9.61
N GLU A 315 16.78 9.53 9.42
CA GLU A 315 18.20 9.23 9.28
C GLU A 315 18.70 8.61 10.59
N THR A 316 19.12 7.35 10.54
CA THR A 316 19.88 6.78 11.63
C THR A 316 21.23 7.49 11.64
N ALA A 317 21.50 8.29 12.67
CA ALA A 317 22.78 8.96 12.82
C ALA A 317 23.93 7.93 12.65
N PRO A 318 24.94 8.20 11.80
CA PRO A 318 26.08 7.30 11.67
C PRO A 318 26.87 7.33 12.99
N GLY A 319 26.69 6.31 13.83
CA GLY A 319 27.34 6.24 15.13
C GLY A 319 26.79 5.21 16.13
N ALA A 320 25.59 4.66 15.92
CA ALA A 320 25.10 3.55 16.74
C ALA A 320 25.67 2.20 16.24
N SER A 321 27.00 2.11 16.16
CA SER A 321 27.66 0.81 16.07
C SER A 321 27.40 0.06 17.37
N ALA A 322 26.93 -1.17 17.24
CA ALA A 322 26.65 -2.11 18.32
C ALA A 322 27.68 -1.99 19.45
N ARG A 323 27.24 -1.56 20.64
CA ARG A 323 27.95 -1.96 21.86
C ARG A 323 27.77 -3.47 21.99
N PRO A 324 28.85 -4.25 22.13
CA PRO A 324 28.72 -5.65 22.49
C PRO A 324 27.92 -5.74 23.78
N SER A 325 26.83 -6.51 23.76
CA SER A 325 26.09 -6.86 24.97
C SER A 325 27.04 -7.60 25.92
N GLU A 326 27.27 -7.02 27.08
CA GLU A 326 27.96 -7.66 28.19
C GLU A 326 27.16 -8.91 28.62
N PRO A 327 27.79 -10.05 28.93
CA PRO A 327 27.06 -11.29 29.21
C PRO A 327 26.19 -11.13 30.46
N ALA A 328 24.91 -11.49 30.33
CA ALA A 328 24.00 -11.59 31.47
C ALA A 328 24.52 -12.65 32.45
N VAL A 329 24.74 -12.24 33.69
CA VAL A 329 25.03 -13.15 34.80
C VAL A 329 23.74 -13.94 35.08
N GLU A 330 23.76 -15.24 34.78
CA GLU A 330 22.68 -16.16 35.15
C GLU A 330 22.65 -16.33 36.66
N ASP A 331 21.56 -15.90 37.28
CA ASP A 331 21.27 -16.12 38.69
C ASP A 331 20.76 -17.57 38.86
N THR A 332 21.68 -18.52 39.03
CA THR A 332 21.36 -19.90 39.37
C THR A 332 20.94 -20.00 40.84
N ALA A 333 19.65 -19.85 41.11
CA ALA A 333 19.07 -20.28 42.39
C ALA A 333 18.86 -21.80 42.37
N SER A 334 19.87 -22.52 42.86
CA SER A 334 19.82 -23.94 43.23
C SER A 334 18.83 -24.16 44.38
N ALA A 335 17.82 -24.99 44.16
CA ALA A 335 16.95 -25.50 45.22
C ALA A 335 17.15 -27.03 45.31
N GLU A 336 18.05 -27.45 46.19
CA GLU A 336 18.09 -28.84 46.66
C GLU A 336 17.08 -29.06 47.79
N PRO A 337 16.48 -30.26 47.89
CA PRO A 337 15.39 -30.57 48.80
C PRO A 337 15.91 -31.00 50.18
N SER A 338 15.33 -30.47 51.25
CA SER A 338 15.51 -31.04 52.61
C SER A 338 14.21 -31.67 53.09
N ALA A 339 14.28 -32.95 53.41
CA ALA A 339 13.15 -33.77 53.86
C ALA A 339 13.19 -34.00 55.39
N ARG A 340 12.02 -33.75 56.02
CA ARG A 340 11.40 -34.47 57.17
C ARG A 340 12.06 -34.40 58.58
N PRO A 341 11.38 -34.86 59.67
CA PRO A 341 9.94 -34.98 59.96
C PRO A 341 9.50 -34.50 61.39
N SER A 342 8.16 -34.47 61.59
CA SER A 342 7.31 -34.67 62.79
C SER A 342 7.82 -34.46 64.23
N ALA A 343 7.07 -33.68 65.02
CA ALA A 343 6.07 -34.17 66.03
C ALA A 343 5.86 -33.17 67.19
N SER A 344 4.62 -33.17 67.68
CA SER A 344 3.94 -32.30 68.67
C SER A 344 4.28 -32.56 70.16
N VAL A 345 4.23 -31.50 70.99
CA VAL A 345 4.04 -31.46 72.48
C VAL A 345 3.67 -29.99 72.82
N SER A 346 2.70 -29.57 73.66
CA SER A 346 1.63 -30.18 74.47
C SER A 346 0.68 -29.09 75.00
N CYS A 347 -0.57 -29.46 75.27
CA CYS A 347 -1.35 -28.89 76.37
C CYS A 347 -1.36 -29.90 77.53
N THR A 348 -1.33 -29.36 78.75
CA THR A 348 -1.07 -29.95 80.07
C THR A 348 -2.27 -30.58 80.76
N ALA A 349 -1.96 -31.46 81.74
CA ALA A 349 -2.69 -31.85 82.97
C ALA A 349 -4.12 -32.44 82.77
N GLU A 350 -4.45 -33.61 83.32
CA GLU A 350 -4.39 -34.03 84.74
C GLU A 350 -4.28 -35.56 84.84
#